data_AF-A0A967JW35-F1
#
_entry.id   AF-A0A967JW35-F1
#
_cell.length_a   1.000
_cell.length_b   1.000
_cell.length_c   1.000
_cell.angle_alpha   90.00
_cell.angle_beta   90.00
_cell.angle_gamma   90.00
#
_symmetry.space_group_name_H-M   'P 1'
#
loop_
_entity.id
_entity.type
_entity.pdbx_description
1 polymer ?
#
loop_
_entity_poly.entity_id
_entity_poly.type
_entity_poly.pdbx_seq_one_letter_code
_entity_poly.pdbx_strand_id
1 'polypeptide(L)' 'MLRRSLTFGEKDADQAMTPRTDVLFISADASVADLLELCREVGRSRIPVYSGDIDAVQGVAEIKAALCVPLPDRSRV' A
#
# COMPACT_ATOMS: atom_id res chain seq x y z
N MET A 1 -8.86 -10.53 26.03
CA MET A 1 -8.54 -11.19 24.74
C MET A 1 -9.55 -12.27 24.35
N LEU A 2 -9.98 -13.16 25.27
CA LEU A 2 -10.98 -14.22 24.99
C LEU A 2 -12.23 -13.76 24.21
N ARG A 3 -12.88 -12.66 24.63
CA ARG A 3 -14.09 -12.15 23.96
C ARG A 3 -13.86 -11.70 22.50
N ARG A 4 -12.69 -11.11 22.21
CA ARG A 4 -12.33 -10.71 20.83
C ARG A 4 -12.06 -11.92 19.94
N SER A 5 -11.50 -12.99 20.50
CA SER A 5 -11.25 -14.24 19.78
C SER A 5 -12.55 -15.00 19.48
N LEU A 6 -13.48 -15.05 20.45
CA LEU A 6 -14.78 -15.71 20.27
C LEU A 6 -15.67 -15.02 19.22
N THR A 7 -15.58 -13.70 19.10
CA THR A 7 -16.37 -12.91 18.13
C THR A 7 -15.69 -12.75 16.77
N PHE A 8 -14.47 -13.26 16.57
CA PHE A 8 -13.74 -13.08 15.31
C PHE A 8 -14.41 -13.83 14.14
N GLY A 9 -14.95 -15.03 14.38
CA GLY A 9 -15.61 -15.83 13.36
C GLY A 9 -16.93 -15.24 12.84
N GLU A 10 -17.48 -14.25 13.54
CA GLU A 10 -18.70 -13.54 13.18
C GLU A 10 -18.41 -12.22 12.45
N LYS A 11 -17.13 -11.89 12.23
CA LYS A 11 -16.74 -10.63 11.59
C LYS A 11 -16.56 -10.77 10.09
N ASP A 12 -17.09 -9.79 9.39
CA ASP A 12 -16.85 -9.60 7.96
C ASP A 12 -15.64 -8.67 7.73
N ALA A 13 -15.09 -8.71 6.51
CA ALA A 13 -13.90 -7.95 6.17
C ALA A 13 -14.12 -6.42 6.25
N ASP A 14 -15.33 -5.95 5.99
CA ASP A 14 -15.74 -4.54 6.09
C ASP A 14 -15.54 -3.96 7.50
N GLN A 15 -15.65 -4.80 8.52
CA GLN A 15 -15.46 -4.43 9.93
C GLN A 15 -13.99 -4.29 10.34
N ALA A 16 -13.04 -4.66 9.46
CA ALA A 16 -11.60 -4.62 9.75
C ALA A 16 -10.75 -3.96 8.66
N MET A 17 -11.28 -3.77 7.44
CA MET A 17 -10.57 -3.12 6.35
C MET A 17 -10.35 -1.62 6.61
N THR A 18 -9.40 -1.04 5.88
CA THR A 18 -9.27 0.42 5.80
C THR A 18 -10.27 0.95 4.77
N PRO A 19 -11.12 1.93 5.11
CA PRO A 19 -12.04 2.54 4.15
C PRO A 19 -11.29 3.04 2.92
N ARG A 20 -11.84 2.84 1.71
CA ARG A 20 -11.17 3.17 0.44
C ARG A 20 -10.68 4.62 0.38
N THR A 21 -11.47 5.56 0.92
CA THR A 21 -11.14 6.99 0.99
C THR A 21 -9.91 7.29 1.84
N ASP A 22 -9.57 6.38 2.74
CA ASP A 22 -8.47 6.52 3.71
C ASP A 22 -7.24 5.70 3.28
N VAL A 23 -7.35 4.95 2.17
CA VAL A 23 -6.24 4.18 1.61
C VAL A 23 -5.32 5.13 0.84
N LEU A 24 -4.02 5.02 1.13
CA LEU A 24 -2.98 5.68 0.37
C LEU A 24 -2.64 4.83 -0.85
N PHE A 25 -2.81 5.40 -2.03
CA PHE A 25 -2.51 4.76 -3.31
C PHE A 25 -1.31 5.42 -3.96
N ILE A 26 -0.63 4.67 -4.84
CA ILE A 26 0.40 5.22 -5.74
C ILE A 26 0.11 4.82 -7.18
N SER A 27 0.38 5.73 -8.13
CA SER A 27 0.21 5.42 -9.56
C SER A 27 1.26 4.40 -10.00
N ALA A 28 0.89 3.53 -10.95
CA ALA A 28 1.81 2.64 -11.66
C ALA A 28 2.86 3.42 -12.47
N ASP A 29 2.57 4.68 -12.79
CA ASP A 29 3.50 5.59 -13.47
C ASP A 29 4.39 6.39 -12.50
N ALA A 30 4.34 6.09 -11.19
CA ALA A 30 5.22 6.70 -10.20
C ALA A 30 6.56 5.98 -10.13
N SER A 31 7.63 6.72 -9.90
CA SER A 31 8.97 6.14 -9.76
C SER A 31 9.16 5.46 -8.41
N VAL A 32 10.20 4.64 -8.28
CA VAL A 32 10.59 4.05 -6.99
C VAL A 32 10.99 5.12 -5.97
N ALA A 33 11.55 6.24 -6.43
CA ALA A 33 11.87 7.38 -5.58
C ALA A 33 10.60 8.00 -4.95
N ASP A 34 9.54 8.15 -5.74
CA ASP A 34 8.25 8.67 -5.25
C ASP A 34 7.63 7.75 -4.20
N LEU A 35 7.69 6.43 -4.44
CA LEU A 35 7.25 5.42 -3.46
C LEU A 35 8.02 5.52 -2.15
N LEU A 36 9.35 5.65 -2.21
CA LEU A 36 10.19 5.75 -1.01
C LEU A 36 9.89 7.03 -0.23
N GLU A 37 9.66 8.15 -0.91
CA GLU A 37 9.30 9.40 -0.25
C GLU A 37 7.92 9.30 0.41
N LEU A 38 6.91 8.79 -0.31
CA LEU A 38 5.58 8.54 0.24
C LEU A 38 5.64 7.66 1.49
N CYS A 39 6.38 6.55 1.42
CA CYS A 39 6.56 5.64 2.56
C CYS A 39 7.22 6.33 3.76
N ARG A 40 8.14 7.27 3.55
CA ARG A 40 8.80 8.05 4.62
C ARG A 40 7.83 9.02 5.29
N GLU A 41 6.95 9.65 4.52
CA GLU A 41 5.98 10.62 5.04
C GLU A 41 4.88 9.94 5.87
N VAL A 42 4.33 8.83 5.35
CA VAL A 42 3.11 8.23 5.91
C VAL A 42 3.37 7.02 6.82
N GLY A 43 4.60 6.48 6.81
CA GLY A 43 5.00 5.35 7.64
C GLY A 43 4.33 4.02 7.28
N ARG A 44 3.85 3.86 6.04
CA ARG A 44 3.24 2.61 5.55
C ARG A 44 4.21 1.83 4.67
N SER A 45 4.36 0.55 4.96
CA SER A 45 5.32 -0.32 4.25
C SER A 45 4.79 -0.93 2.96
N ARG A 46 3.45 -0.96 2.79
CA ARG A 46 2.76 -1.56 1.64
C ARG A 46 1.76 -0.55 1.10
N ILE A 47 1.88 -0.26 -0.18
CA ILE A 47 1.06 0.75 -0.87
C ILE A 47 0.42 0.07 -2.09
N PRO A 48 -0.92 0.04 -2.20
CA PRO A 48 -1.58 -0.41 -3.42
C PRO A 48 -1.20 0.47 -4.62
N VAL A 49 -0.93 -0.19 -5.75
CA VAL A 49 -0.56 0.46 -7.02
C VAL A 49 -1.75 0.44 -7.96
N TYR A 50 -2.16 1.59 -8.49
CA TYR A 50 -3.28 1.71 -9.43
C TYR A 50 -2.82 2.24 -10.79
N SER A 51 -3.61 2.03 -11.84
CA SER A 51 -3.35 2.62 -13.15
C SER A 51 -4.61 3.24 -13.73
N GLY A 52 -4.53 4.53 -14.07
CA GLY A 52 -5.66 5.32 -14.55
C GLY A 52 -6.67 5.65 -13.45
N ASP A 53 -7.44 4.65 -13.00
CA ASP A 53 -8.43 4.76 -11.94
C ASP A 53 -7.92 4.09 -10.65
N ILE A 54 -8.17 4.69 -9.49
CA ILE A 54 -7.83 4.12 -8.17
C ILE A 54 -8.56 2.81 -7.88
N ASP A 55 -9.64 2.52 -8.60
CA ASP A 55 -10.34 1.24 -8.57
C ASP A 55 -9.65 0.14 -9.40
N ALA A 56 -8.73 0.52 -10.27
CA ALA A 56 -7.93 -0.40 -11.08
C ALA A 56 -6.57 -0.71 -10.41
N VAL A 57 -6.63 -1.38 -9.25
CA VAL A 57 -5.43 -1.81 -8.51
C VAL A 57 -4.74 -2.97 -9.24
N GLN A 58 -3.49 -2.77 -9.64
CA GLN A 58 -2.67 -3.78 -10.33
C GLN A 58 -1.83 -4.63 -9.38
N GLY A 59 -1.57 -4.14 -8.17
CA GLY A 59 -0.75 -4.85 -7.20
C GLY A 59 -0.44 -4.02 -5.96
N VAL A 60 0.60 -4.44 -5.24
CA VAL A 60 1.07 -3.78 -4.01
C VAL A 60 2.58 -3.59 -4.10
N ALA A 61 3.02 -2.34 -3.92
CA ALA A 61 4.43 -2.02 -3.80
C ALA A 61 4.88 -2.11 -2.34
N GLU A 62 6.04 -2.71 -2.12
CA GLU A 62 6.63 -2.85 -0.78
C GLU A 62 7.91 -2.04 -0.66
N ILE A 63 8.04 -1.28 0.44
CA ILE A 63 9.24 -0.48 0.72
C ILE A 63 10.52 -1.32 0.75
N LYS A 64 10.43 -2.57 1.23
CA LYS A 64 11.58 -3.49 1.28
C LYS A 64 12.11 -3.80 -0.12
N ALA A 65 11.22 -4.02 -1.09
CA ALA A 65 11.60 -4.27 -2.47
C ALA A 65 12.16 -3.00 -3.13
N ALA A 66 11.53 -1.84 -2.87
CA ALA A 66 11.99 -0.54 -3.36
C ALA A 66 13.43 -0.21 -2.93
N LEU A 67 13.81 -0.55 -1.69
CA LEU A 67 15.17 -0.36 -1.18
C LEU A 67 16.22 -1.24 -1.89
N CYS A 68 15.82 -2.37 -2.49
CA CYS A 68 16.71 -3.22 -3.27
C CYS A 68 17.00 -2.67 -4.67
N VAL A 69 16.27 -1.64 -5.12
CA VAL A 69 16.52 -0.99 -6.43
C VAL A 69 17.77 -0.09 -6.33
N PRO A 70 18.75 -0.20 -7.26
CA PRO A 70 19.92 0.66 -7.28
C PRO A 70 19.55 2.15 -7.40
N LEU A 71 20.26 3.02 -6.69
CA LEU A 71 19.97 4.47 -6.67
C LEU A 71 19.80 5.11 -8.07
N PRO A 72 20.64 4.81 -9.08
CA PRO A 72 20.49 5.39 -10.42
C PRO A 72 19.21 4.98 -11.15
N ASP A 73 18.59 3.88 -10.75
CA ASP A 73 17.40 3.32 -11.39
C ASP A 73 16.11 3.75 -10.70
N ARG A 74 16.18 4.37 -9.52
CA ARG A 74 14.99 4.72 -8.72
C ARG A 74 14.16 5.87 -9.30
N SER A 75 14.78 6.73 -10.09
CA SER A 75 14.10 7.84 -10.76
C SER A 75 13.43 7.43 -12.08
N ARG A 76 13.59 6.16 -12.49
CA ARG A 76 12.91 5.61 -13.66
C ARG A 76 11.49 5.21 -13.27
N VAL A 77 10.59 5.41 -14.22
CA VAL A 77 9.21 4.92 -14.21
C VAL A 77 9.15 3.67 -15.06
#